data_AF-A0AAP0PUY7-F1
#
_entry.id   AF-A0AAP0PUY7-F1
#
_cell.length_a   1.000
_cell.length_b   1.000
_cell.length_c   1.000
_cell.angle_alpha   90.00
_cell.angle_beta   90.00
_cell.angle_gamma   90.00
#
_symmetry.space_group_name_H-M   'P 1'
#
loop_
_entity.id
_entity.type
_entity.pdbx_description
1 polymer ?
#
loop_
_entity_poly.entity_id
_entity_poly.type
_entity_poly.pdbx_seq_one_letter_code
_entity_poly.pdbx_strand_id
1 'polypeptide(L)'
;MFMTKVIALTSTIDDIYDVYSTIEELELFTNAIEKWDASAMIHLPGYMKVCYKVLLDVYEETEEVLRKEGRAYHIYYAKQAMMDIVGAYFVEAKWCNHGYVPKMGEYMRVALVTSGYTMLTATSFVGMGKIVSREAFDWANNSKLVNASCIIARIMDDLVSHELEQKREHVASALECYMKQHGVPEQVVRDEFEKMLDLAWKDLNEGSLNTINNASIPMDLRIRAVNLARMIYVIYKHEDAFTHSSQKLKECIDLFHGYIGIKVMGLDLRVSSA
;
A
#
# COMPACT_ATOMS: atom_id res chain seq x y z
N MET A 1 4.75 15.69 -0.74
CA MET A 1 5.08 15.49 0.68
C MET A 1 4.06 14.60 1.39
N PHE A 2 2.74 14.85 1.30
CA PHE A 2 1.72 14.01 1.95
C PHE A 2 1.80 12.51 1.61
N MET A 3 1.81 12.14 0.32
CA MET A 3 1.88 10.73 -0.10
C MET A 3 3.08 9.98 0.47
N THR A 4 4.27 10.58 0.47
CA THR A 4 5.47 9.98 1.05
C THR A 4 5.35 9.77 2.56
N LYS A 5 4.77 10.74 3.29
CA LYS A 5 4.49 10.59 4.74
C LYS A 5 3.51 9.44 4.98
N VAL A 6 2.46 9.32 4.17
CA VAL A 6 1.47 8.23 4.26
C VAL A 6 2.10 6.87 3.94
N ILE A 7 2.97 6.75 2.93
CA ILE A 7 3.70 5.51 2.64
C ILE A 7 4.52 5.06 3.86
N ALA A 8 5.30 5.98 4.45
CA ALA A 8 6.12 5.67 5.62
C ALA A 8 5.27 5.27 6.84
N LEU A 9 4.14 5.96 7.07
CA LEU A 9 3.19 5.62 8.13
C LEU A 9 2.56 4.25 7.89
N THR A 10 2.14 3.95 6.66
CA THR A 10 1.52 2.67 6.30
C THR A 10 2.49 1.53 6.52
N SER A 11 3.74 1.66 6.07
CA SER A 11 4.79 0.66 6.32
C SER A 11 5.09 0.48 7.82
N THR A 12 5.05 1.56 8.62
CA THR A 12 5.20 1.43 10.07
C THR A 12 4.01 0.69 10.70
N ILE A 13 2.81 0.94 10.20
CA ILE A 13 1.59 0.27 10.66
C ILE A 13 1.62 -1.20 10.27
N ASP A 14 2.01 -1.52 9.03
CA ASP A 14 2.22 -2.88 8.52
C ASP A 14 3.10 -3.71 9.47
N ASP A 15 4.29 -3.20 9.81
CA ASP A 15 5.19 -3.83 10.80
C ASP A 15 4.54 -4.02 12.18
N ILE A 16 3.71 -3.07 12.63
CA ILE A 16 2.96 -3.16 13.89
C ILE A 16 2.00 -4.36 13.85
N TYR A 17 1.31 -4.59 12.74
CA TYR A 17 0.37 -5.70 12.56
C TYR A 17 1.08 -7.05 12.33
N ASP A 18 2.21 -7.06 11.64
CA ASP A 18 2.88 -8.30 11.22
C ASP A 18 3.85 -8.87 12.26
N VAL A 19 4.50 -8.01 13.06
CA VAL A 19 5.65 -8.44 13.87
C VAL A 19 5.56 -8.05 15.34
N TYR A 20 5.13 -6.82 15.64
CA TYR A 20 5.40 -6.25 16.96
C TYR A 20 4.29 -6.44 18.00
N SER A 21 3.04 -6.63 17.58
CA SER A 21 1.89 -6.46 18.46
C SER A 21 1.13 -7.75 18.74
N THR A 22 0.49 -7.80 19.90
CA THR A 22 -0.51 -8.83 20.23
C THR A 22 -1.85 -8.51 19.58
N ILE A 23 -2.71 -9.53 19.39
CA ILE A 23 -4.05 -9.35 18.81
C ILE A 23 -4.89 -8.35 19.63
N GLU A 24 -4.77 -8.36 20.95
CA GLU A 24 -5.49 -7.43 21.83
C GLU A 24 -5.02 -5.98 21.63
N GLU A 25 -3.72 -5.75 21.44
CA GLU A 25 -3.19 -4.42 21.11
C GLU A 25 -3.64 -3.97 19.72
N LEU A 26 -3.65 -4.87 18.73
CA LEU A 26 -4.12 -4.58 17.37
C LEU A 26 -5.62 -4.24 17.34
N GLU A 27 -6.43 -4.86 18.20
CA GLU A 27 -7.84 -4.50 18.34
C GLU A 27 -8.00 -3.04 18.82
N LEU A 28 -7.24 -2.65 19.84
CA LEU A 28 -7.25 -1.28 20.36
C LEU A 28 -6.76 -0.28 19.30
N PHE A 29 -5.72 -0.63 18.55
CA PHE A 29 -5.16 0.23 17.50
C PHE A 29 -6.12 0.39 16.32
N THR A 30 -6.73 -0.69 15.86
CA THR A 30 -7.76 -0.68 14.79
C THR A 30 -8.92 0.23 15.20
N ASN A 31 -9.46 0.03 16.41
CA ASN A 31 -10.55 0.85 16.95
C ASN A 31 -10.17 2.34 17.07
N ALA A 32 -8.92 2.64 17.44
CA ALA A 32 -8.44 4.01 17.51
C ALA A 32 -8.39 4.67 16.12
N ILE A 33 -7.92 3.94 15.10
CA ILE A 33 -7.88 4.44 13.72
C ILE A 33 -9.30 4.65 13.18
N GLU A 34 -10.22 3.72 13.40
CA GLU A 34 -11.63 3.88 13.02
C GLU A 34 -12.28 5.10 13.69
N LYS A 35 -11.97 5.35 14.97
CA LYS A 35 -12.49 6.53 15.69
C LYS A 35 -11.89 7.84 15.18
N TRP A 36 -10.63 7.81 14.72
CA TRP A 36 -9.88 8.97 14.22
C TRP A 36 -9.88 10.18 15.18
N ASP A 37 -9.70 9.94 16.48
CA ASP A 37 -9.79 10.96 17.52
C ASP A 37 -8.67 10.83 18.55
N ALA A 38 -8.07 11.94 18.94
CA ALA A 38 -6.94 11.97 19.88
C ALA A 38 -7.26 11.35 21.26
N SER A 39 -8.53 11.31 21.68
CA SER A 39 -8.94 10.62 22.91
C SER A 39 -8.73 9.11 22.87
N ALA A 40 -8.77 8.50 21.67
CA ALA A 40 -8.52 7.06 21.51
C ALA A 40 -7.10 6.68 21.93
N MET A 41 -6.16 7.63 21.84
CA MET A 41 -4.76 7.44 22.17
C MET A 41 -4.56 6.96 23.61
N ILE A 42 -5.42 7.32 24.57
CA ILE A 42 -5.24 6.99 25.99
C ILE A 42 -5.10 5.47 26.21
N HIS A 43 -5.84 4.67 25.43
CA HIS A 43 -5.92 3.23 25.54
C HIS A 43 -4.77 2.48 24.84
N LEU A 44 -3.95 3.18 24.05
CA LEU A 44 -2.89 2.54 23.27
C LEU A 44 -1.60 2.32 24.08
N PRO A 45 -0.81 1.27 23.78
CA PRO A 45 0.56 1.11 24.23
C PRO A 45 1.46 2.30 23.82
N GLY A 46 2.57 2.50 24.53
CA GLY A 46 3.45 3.66 24.34
C GLY A 46 3.96 3.85 22.90
N TYR A 47 4.38 2.78 22.22
CA TYR A 47 4.88 2.85 20.84
C TYR A 47 3.76 3.14 19.83
N MET A 48 2.60 2.50 19.98
CA MET A 48 1.41 2.77 19.17
C MET A 48 0.90 4.21 19.31
N LYS A 49 1.00 4.80 20.51
CA LYS A 49 0.66 6.22 20.74
C LYS A 49 1.50 7.14 19.86
N VAL A 50 2.79 6.85 19.70
CA VAL A 50 3.69 7.64 18.85
C VAL A 50 3.25 7.54 17.40
N CYS A 51 3.05 6.32 16.88
CA CYS A 51 2.59 6.10 15.51
C CYS A 51 1.23 6.79 15.25
N TYR A 52 0.25 6.57 16.13
CA TYR A 52 -1.09 7.14 16.01
C TYR A 52 -1.08 8.67 16.06
N LYS A 53 -0.28 9.28 16.94
CA LYS A 53 -0.14 10.73 16.99
C LYS A 53 0.41 11.28 15.68
N VAL A 54 1.48 10.70 15.14
CA VAL A 54 2.05 11.14 13.86
C VAL A 54 1.03 10.97 12.73
N LEU A 55 0.25 9.89 12.72
CA LEU A 55 -0.84 9.69 11.78
C LEU A 55 -1.85 10.86 11.85
N LEU A 56 -2.34 11.20 13.04
CA LEU A 56 -3.28 12.32 13.21
C LEU A 56 -2.66 13.65 12.76
N ASP A 57 -1.44 13.96 13.20
CA ASP A 57 -0.74 15.21 12.89
C ASP A 57 -0.54 15.38 11.37
N VAL A 58 -0.14 14.32 10.65
CA VAL A 58 0.08 14.37 9.19
C VAL A 58 -1.21 14.67 8.42
N TYR A 59 -2.32 14.06 8.84
CA TYR A 59 -3.60 14.27 8.20
C TYR A 59 -4.20 15.64 8.56
N GLU A 60 -4.05 16.10 9.81
CA GLU A 60 -4.50 17.42 10.25
C GLU A 60 -3.74 18.55 9.53
N GLU A 61 -2.40 18.48 9.48
CA GLU A 61 -1.56 19.44 8.74
C GLU A 61 -2.02 19.57 7.28
N THR A 62 -2.28 18.43 6.64
CA THR A 62 -2.73 18.40 5.24
C THR A 62 -4.15 18.95 5.09
N GLU A 63 -5.05 18.61 6.02
CA GLU A 63 -6.42 19.11 6.03
C GLU A 63 -6.48 20.64 6.17
N GLU A 64 -5.65 21.24 7.03
CA GLU A 64 -5.58 22.69 7.21
C GLU A 64 -5.18 23.41 5.91
N VAL A 65 -4.21 22.86 5.18
CA VAL A 65 -3.79 23.40 3.87
C VAL A 65 -4.94 23.30 2.87
N LEU A 66 -5.57 22.13 2.76
CA LEU A 66 -6.66 21.89 1.81
C LEU A 66 -7.91 22.73 2.13
N ARG A 67 -8.17 23.01 3.40
CA ARG A 67 -9.30 23.83 3.84
C ARG A 67 -9.19 25.26 3.32
N LYS A 68 -7.98 25.85 3.36
CA LYS A 68 -7.71 27.18 2.79
C LYS A 68 -7.95 27.24 1.28
N GLU A 69 -7.83 26.11 0.60
CA GLU A 69 -8.06 25.99 -0.84
C GLU A 69 -9.48 25.56 -1.22
N GLY A 70 -10.37 25.35 -0.24
CA GLY A 70 -11.74 24.86 -0.47
C GLY A 70 -11.83 23.39 -0.88
N ARG A 71 -10.81 22.59 -0.55
CA ARG A 71 -10.66 21.17 -0.95
C ARG A 71 -10.53 20.20 0.23
N ALA A 72 -10.94 20.61 1.42
CA ALA A 72 -10.85 19.79 2.64
C ALA A 72 -11.49 18.39 2.48
N TYR A 73 -12.51 18.24 1.64
CA TYR A 73 -13.15 16.95 1.40
C TYR A 73 -12.20 15.87 0.82
N HIS A 74 -11.06 16.24 0.23
CA HIS A 74 -10.08 15.25 -0.25
C HIS A 74 -9.53 14.41 0.90
N ILE A 75 -9.37 15.00 2.09
CA ILE A 75 -8.80 14.28 3.23
C ILE A 75 -9.74 13.17 3.72
N TYR A 76 -11.05 13.35 3.58
CA TYR A 76 -12.05 12.36 3.98
C TYR A 76 -11.80 11.02 3.27
N TYR A 77 -11.58 11.06 1.95
CA TYR A 77 -11.30 9.85 1.17
C TYR A 77 -9.97 9.19 1.54
N ALA A 78 -8.94 9.98 1.86
CA ALA A 78 -7.66 9.44 2.31
C ALA A 78 -7.74 8.84 3.73
N LYS A 79 -8.59 9.38 4.61
CA LYS A 79 -8.86 8.82 5.95
C LYS A 79 -9.60 7.49 5.82
N GLN A 80 -10.65 7.44 5.00
CA GLN A 80 -11.40 6.22 4.75
C GLN A 80 -10.50 5.10 4.21
N ALA A 81 -9.67 5.40 3.21
CA ALA A 81 -8.77 4.39 2.65
C ALA A 81 -7.70 3.89 3.64
N MET A 82 -7.30 4.73 4.61
CA MET A 82 -6.42 4.32 5.71
C MET A 82 -7.15 3.43 6.73
N MET A 83 -8.42 3.73 7.04
CA MET A 83 -9.24 2.85 7.88
C MET A 83 -9.45 1.49 7.22
N ASP A 84 -9.72 1.47 5.91
CA ASP A 84 -9.97 0.23 5.15
C ASP A 84 -8.73 -0.68 5.15
N ILE A 85 -7.53 -0.13 4.90
CA ILE A 85 -6.30 -0.92 4.91
C ILE A 85 -5.96 -1.45 6.31
N VAL A 86 -6.12 -0.63 7.35
CA VAL A 86 -5.88 -1.03 8.74
C VAL A 86 -6.85 -2.12 9.19
N GLY A 87 -8.12 -2.00 8.82
CA GLY A 87 -9.11 -3.05 9.07
C GLY A 87 -8.75 -4.36 8.37
N ALA A 88 -8.21 -4.28 7.15
CA ALA A 88 -7.76 -5.46 6.40
C ALA A 88 -6.50 -6.11 7.01
N TYR A 89 -5.52 -5.31 7.46
CA TYR A 89 -4.37 -5.81 8.23
C TYR A 89 -4.81 -6.54 9.51
N PHE A 90 -5.84 -6.05 10.19
CA PHE A 90 -6.36 -6.76 11.36
C PHE A 90 -6.96 -8.13 11.02
N VAL A 91 -7.54 -8.28 9.83
CA VAL A 91 -8.03 -9.59 9.35
C VAL A 91 -6.86 -10.53 9.08
N GLU A 92 -5.79 -10.07 8.43
CA GLU A 92 -4.58 -10.85 8.18
C GLU A 92 -3.90 -11.29 9.48
N ALA A 93 -3.74 -10.37 10.44
CA ALA A 93 -3.21 -10.67 11.76
C ALA A 93 -4.03 -11.75 12.48
N LYS A 94 -5.37 -11.69 12.39
CA LYS A 94 -6.24 -12.75 12.92
C LYS A 94 -6.03 -14.08 12.20
N TRP A 95 -5.88 -14.09 10.88
CA TRP A 95 -5.59 -15.32 10.14
C TRP A 95 -4.27 -15.95 10.57
N CYS A 96 -3.21 -15.13 10.65
CA CYS A 96 -1.90 -15.54 11.15
C CYS A 96 -1.99 -16.15 12.56
N ASN A 97 -2.56 -15.42 13.52
CA ASN A 97 -2.68 -15.87 14.91
C ASN A 97 -3.50 -17.16 15.10
N HIS A 98 -4.44 -17.46 14.20
CA HIS A 98 -5.23 -18.69 14.27
C HIS A 98 -4.69 -19.82 13.36
N GLY A 99 -3.58 -19.60 12.64
CA GLY A 99 -3.09 -20.52 11.61
C GLY A 99 -4.12 -20.78 10.51
N TYR A 100 -5.02 -19.83 10.26
CA TYR A 100 -6.06 -19.98 9.25
C TYR A 100 -5.50 -19.68 7.86
N VAL A 101 -5.65 -20.64 6.96
CA VAL A 101 -5.32 -20.44 5.54
C VAL A 101 -6.64 -20.28 4.78
N PRO A 102 -6.97 -19.08 4.31
CA PRO A 102 -8.21 -18.80 3.60
C PRO A 102 -8.25 -19.51 2.23
N LYS A 103 -9.45 -19.60 1.66
CA LYS A 103 -9.60 -19.91 0.22
C LYS A 103 -9.07 -18.75 -0.61
N MET A 104 -8.56 -19.02 -1.81
CA MET A 104 -7.96 -18.00 -2.68
C MET A 104 -8.89 -16.80 -2.94
N GLY A 105 -10.19 -17.04 -3.17
CA GLY A 105 -11.15 -15.95 -3.36
C GLY A 105 -11.44 -15.13 -2.09
N GLU A 106 -11.25 -15.72 -0.91
CA GLU A 106 -11.33 -15.00 0.38
C GLU A 106 -10.06 -14.21 0.65
N TYR A 107 -8.89 -14.84 0.46
CA TYR A 107 -7.58 -14.21 0.51
C TYR A 107 -7.55 -12.94 -0.33
N MET A 108 -7.84 -13.05 -1.64
CA MET A 108 -7.74 -11.92 -2.57
C MET A 108 -8.64 -10.75 -2.19
N ARG A 109 -9.78 -10.95 -1.51
CA ARG A 109 -10.61 -9.81 -1.08
C ARG A 109 -9.92 -8.95 -0.03
N VAL A 110 -9.12 -9.55 0.84
CA VAL A 110 -8.36 -8.86 1.89
C VAL A 110 -7.01 -8.39 1.33
N ALA A 111 -6.30 -9.29 0.66
CA ALA A 111 -4.96 -9.09 0.12
C ALA A 111 -4.88 -7.96 -0.94
N LEU A 112 -5.96 -7.73 -1.69
CA LEU A 112 -6.02 -6.60 -2.61
C LEU A 112 -6.12 -5.25 -1.87
N VAL A 113 -6.74 -5.22 -0.69
CA VAL A 113 -6.80 -4.01 0.15
C VAL A 113 -5.45 -3.79 0.84
N THR A 114 -4.86 -4.83 1.43
CA THR A 114 -3.56 -4.79 2.13
C THR A 114 -2.37 -4.64 1.18
N SER A 115 -2.56 -4.83 -0.13
CA SER A 115 -1.60 -4.34 -1.15
C SER A 115 -1.35 -2.82 -1.04
N GLY A 116 -2.27 -2.08 -0.44
CA GLY A 116 -2.20 -0.64 -0.21
C GLY A 116 -2.45 0.22 -1.45
N TYR A 117 -2.64 -0.38 -2.63
CA TYR A 117 -2.65 0.36 -3.89
C TYR A 117 -3.91 1.18 -4.16
N THR A 118 -5.07 0.75 -3.63
CA THR A 118 -6.28 1.58 -3.58
C THR A 118 -6.05 2.81 -2.70
N MET A 119 -5.48 2.62 -1.50
CA MET A 119 -5.17 3.70 -0.57
C MET A 119 -4.12 4.67 -1.13
N LEU A 120 -3.06 4.17 -1.76
CA LEU A 120 -2.03 5.00 -2.39
C LEU A 120 -2.57 5.78 -3.59
N THR A 121 -3.50 5.20 -4.35
CA THR A 121 -4.17 5.91 -5.44
C THR A 121 -5.00 7.07 -4.89
N ALA A 122 -5.86 6.85 -3.89
CA ALA A 122 -6.64 7.91 -3.25
C ALA A 122 -5.73 8.99 -2.62
N THR A 123 -4.69 8.57 -1.91
CA THR A 123 -3.69 9.45 -1.29
C THR A 123 -2.97 10.32 -2.33
N SER A 124 -2.67 9.77 -3.52
CA SER A 124 -2.03 10.51 -4.60
C SER A 124 -2.90 11.67 -5.12
N PHE A 125 -4.23 11.53 -5.07
CA PHE A 125 -5.17 12.56 -5.55
C PHE A 125 -5.27 13.75 -4.59
N VAL A 126 -5.02 13.57 -3.30
CA VAL A 126 -5.17 14.62 -2.28
C VAL A 126 -4.46 15.92 -2.66
N GLY A 127 -3.23 15.80 -3.18
CA GLY A 127 -2.39 16.93 -3.57
C GLY A 127 -2.59 17.47 -4.99
N MET A 128 -3.48 16.90 -5.80
CA MET A 128 -3.55 17.21 -7.24
C MET A 128 -4.44 18.42 -7.60
N GLY A 129 -4.87 19.21 -6.62
CA GLY A 129 -5.63 20.44 -6.87
C GLY A 129 -7.05 20.17 -7.35
N LYS A 130 -7.58 21.09 -8.18
CA LYS A 130 -8.99 21.11 -8.61
C LYS A 130 -9.33 20.11 -9.74
N ILE A 131 -8.35 19.41 -10.28
CA ILE A 131 -8.57 18.36 -11.29
C ILE A 131 -9.28 17.13 -10.69
N VAL A 132 -9.22 16.99 -9.37
CA VAL A 132 -9.82 15.88 -8.63
C VAL A 132 -11.22 16.29 -8.18
N SER A 133 -12.21 15.48 -8.54
CA SER A 133 -13.58 15.59 -8.07
C SER A 133 -13.90 14.45 -7.09
N ARG A 134 -15.10 14.49 -6.48
CA ARG A 134 -15.59 13.38 -5.64
C ARG A 134 -15.74 12.10 -6.46
N GLU A 135 -16.26 12.24 -7.67
CA GLU A 135 -16.42 11.14 -8.63
C GLU A 135 -15.08 10.50 -8.99
N ALA A 136 -13.97 11.25 -8.96
CA ALA A 136 -12.65 10.69 -9.18
C ALA A 136 -12.19 9.79 -8.02
N PHE A 137 -12.50 10.15 -6.77
CA PHE A 137 -12.23 9.28 -5.63
C PHE A 137 -13.12 8.03 -5.64
N ASP A 138 -14.43 8.21 -5.90
CA ASP A 138 -15.37 7.10 -6.00
C ASP A 138 -14.99 6.14 -7.15
N TRP A 139 -14.54 6.69 -8.27
CA TRP A 139 -13.98 5.93 -9.38
C TRP A 139 -12.74 5.14 -8.95
N ALA A 140 -11.77 5.77 -8.27
CA ALA A 140 -10.54 5.09 -7.87
C ALA A 140 -10.83 3.85 -7.00
N ASN A 141 -11.83 3.92 -6.12
CA ASN A 141 -12.20 2.81 -5.26
C ASN A 141 -12.86 1.62 -6.00
N ASN A 142 -13.53 1.88 -7.14
CA ASN A 142 -14.30 0.87 -7.88
C ASN A 142 -13.73 0.55 -9.26
N SER A 143 -12.57 1.10 -9.59
CA SER A 143 -12.02 1.06 -10.95
C SER A 143 -11.35 -0.27 -11.24
N LYS A 144 -11.71 -0.88 -12.38
CA LYS A 144 -11.00 -2.05 -12.93
C LYS A 144 -9.50 -1.78 -13.10
N LEU A 145 -9.13 -0.54 -13.45
CA LEU A 145 -7.73 -0.15 -13.58
C LEU A 145 -7.00 -0.15 -12.24
N VAL A 146 -7.61 0.38 -11.18
CA VAL A 146 -6.99 0.39 -9.84
C VAL A 146 -6.92 -1.04 -9.29
N ASN A 147 -7.97 -1.83 -9.50
CA ASN A 147 -7.99 -3.25 -9.14
C ASN A 147 -6.87 -4.04 -9.84
N ALA A 148 -6.64 -3.80 -11.13
CA ALA A 148 -5.52 -4.41 -11.85
C ALA A 148 -4.15 -4.03 -11.24
N SER A 149 -3.99 -2.76 -10.82
CA SER A 149 -2.80 -2.30 -10.11
C SER A 149 -2.61 -3.03 -8.77
N CYS A 150 -3.70 -3.25 -8.02
CA CYS A 150 -3.67 -4.01 -6.75
C CYS A 150 -3.31 -5.49 -6.96
N ILE A 151 -3.85 -6.13 -8.01
CA ILE A 151 -3.50 -7.52 -8.37
C ILE A 151 -2.01 -7.61 -8.70
N ILE A 152 -1.49 -6.70 -9.53
CA ILE A 152 -0.06 -6.68 -9.86
C ILE A 152 0.77 -6.52 -8.59
N ALA A 153 0.39 -5.59 -7.71
CA ALA A 153 1.09 -5.37 -6.45
C ALA A 153 1.14 -6.63 -5.58
N ARG A 154 -0.03 -7.21 -5.30
CA ARG A 154 -0.15 -8.35 -4.39
C ARG A 154 0.52 -9.61 -4.92
N ILE A 155 0.31 -9.95 -6.18
CA ILE A 155 0.90 -11.15 -6.75
C ILE A 155 2.42 -11.03 -6.88
N MET A 156 2.95 -9.85 -7.25
CA MET A 156 4.40 -9.61 -7.27
C MET A 156 5.01 -9.72 -5.88
N ASP A 157 4.37 -9.13 -4.88
CA ASP A 157 4.81 -9.18 -3.48
C ASP A 157 4.87 -10.63 -3.01
N ASP A 158 3.74 -11.35 -3.04
CA ASP A 158 3.65 -12.74 -2.59
C ASP A 158 4.63 -13.67 -3.32
N LEU A 159 4.84 -13.52 -4.64
CA LEU A 159 5.77 -14.37 -5.38
C LEU A 159 7.23 -14.24 -4.92
N VAL A 160 7.60 -13.05 -4.45
CA VAL A 160 8.97 -12.65 -4.15
C VAL A 160 9.27 -12.78 -2.67
N SER A 161 8.31 -12.44 -1.80
CA SER A 161 8.45 -12.50 -0.34
C SER A 161 8.18 -13.89 0.22
N HIS A 162 7.47 -14.78 -0.50
CA HIS A 162 7.01 -16.08 0.02
C HIS A 162 8.09 -16.88 0.77
N GLU A 163 9.27 -17.08 0.19
CA GLU A 163 10.31 -17.89 0.83
C GLU A 163 10.85 -17.26 2.13
N LEU A 164 10.84 -15.92 2.23
CA LEU A 164 11.29 -15.20 3.42
C LEU A 164 10.21 -15.17 4.49
N GLU A 165 8.96 -14.94 4.08
CA GLU A 165 7.79 -14.97 4.98
C GLU A 165 7.62 -16.33 5.63
N GLN A 166 7.85 -17.42 4.90
CA GLN A 166 7.83 -18.80 5.43
C GLN A 166 8.86 -19.07 6.54
N LYS A 167 9.86 -18.20 6.73
CA LYS A 167 10.86 -18.34 7.80
C LYS A 167 10.40 -17.73 9.12
N ARG A 168 9.30 -16.97 9.12
CA ARG A 168 8.68 -16.37 10.30
C ARG A 168 7.22 -16.81 10.40
N GLU A 169 6.59 -16.57 11.55
CA GLU A 169 5.14 -16.69 11.65
C GLU A 169 4.52 -15.54 10.85
N HIS A 170 3.75 -15.89 9.81
CA HIS A 170 3.17 -14.93 8.88
C HIS A 170 1.83 -15.44 8.36
N VAL A 171 0.99 -14.53 7.89
CA VAL A 171 -0.24 -14.90 7.17
C VAL A 171 0.12 -15.66 5.90
N ALA A 172 -0.70 -16.66 5.56
CA ALA A 172 -0.50 -17.48 4.37
C ALA A 172 -0.55 -16.62 3.09
N SER A 173 0.45 -16.77 2.23
CA SER A 173 0.53 -16.03 0.96
C SER A 173 -0.50 -16.53 -0.07
N ALA A 174 -0.66 -15.82 -1.19
CA ALA A 174 -1.46 -16.32 -2.31
C ALA A 174 -1.02 -17.71 -2.78
N LEU A 175 0.29 -18.01 -2.75
CA LEU A 175 0.81 -19.31 -3.19
C LEU A 175 0.26 -20.42 -2.31
N GLU A 176 0.36 -20.26 -0.99
CA GLU A 176 -0.12 -21.24 -0.01
C GLU A 176 -1.64 -21.42 -0.08
N CYS A 177 -2.38 -20.31 -0.19
CA CYS A 177 -3.83 -20.32 -0.33
C CYS A 177 -4.25 -21.11 -1.57
N TYR A 178 -3.57 -20.88 -2.71
CA TYR A 178 -3.86 -21.56 -3.96
C TYR A 178 -3.48 -23.04 -3.93
N MET A 179 -2.27 -23.36 -3.45
CA MET A 179 -1.79 -24.74 -3.30
C MET A 179 -2.72 -25.56 -2.41
N LYS A 180 -3.11 -25.00 -1.25
CA LYS A 180 -4.02 -25.67 -0.31
C LYS A 180 -5.42 -25.87 -0.91
N GLN A 181 -5.93 -24.89 -1.65
CA GLN A 181 -7.26 -24.99 -2.25
C GLN A 181 -7.33 -26.01 -3.39
N HIS A 182 -6.29 -26.09 -4.21
CA HIS A 182 -6.31 -26.87 -5.45
C HIS A 182 -5.50 -28.18 -5.39
N GLY A 183 -4.68 -28.38 -4.36
CA GLY A 183 -3.84 -29.57 -4.21
C GLY A 183 -2.76 -29.68 -5.29
N VAL A 184 -2.26 -28.55 -5.79
CA VAL A 184 -1.26 -28.48 -6.87
C VAL A 184 0.10 -28.05 -6.33
N PRO A 185 1.21 -28.44 -6.99
CA PRO A 185 2.55 -28.00 -6.58
C PRO A 185 2.77 -26.51 -6.85
N GLU A 186 3.71 -25.90 -6.13
CA GLU A 186 4.03 -24.47 -6.19
C GLU A 186 4.34 -23.99 -7.62
N GLN A 187 5.09 -24.76 -8.41
CA GLN A 187 5.42 -24.39 -9.79
C GLN A 187 4.16 -24.17 -10.64
N VAL A 188 3.12 -25.00 -10.47
CA VAL A 188 1.85 -24.82 -11.19
C VAL A 188 1.18 -23.52 -10.77
N VAL A 189 1.30 -23.12 -9.50
CA VAL A 189 0.76 -21.85 -9.00
C VAL A 189 1.53 -20.67 -9.56
N ARG A 190 2.86 -20.74 -9.62
CA ARG A 190 3.70 -19.70 -10.23
C ARG A 190 3.32 -19.48 -11.70
N ASP A 191 3.13 -20.54 -12.47
CA ASP A 191 2.70 -20.46 -13.88
C ASP A 191 1.30 -19.82 -14.02
N GLU A 192 0.37 -20.10 -13.09
CA GLU A 192 -0.95 -19.46 -13.08
C GLU A 192 -0.89 -17.99 -12.66
N PHE A 193 0.00 -17.63 -11.75
CA PHE A 193 0.18 -16.24 -11.30
C PHE A 193 0.86 -15.39 -12.37
N GLU A 194 1.77 -15.94 -13.17
CA GLU A 194 2.28 -15.26 -14.37
C GLU A 194 1.16 -14.90 -15.35
N LYS A 195 0.22 -15.84 -15.61
CA LYS A 195 -0.97 -15.56 -16.44
C LYS A 195 -1.86 -14.49 -15.82
N MET A 196 -2.04 -14.52 -14.50
CA MET A 196 -2.81 -13.50 -13.77
C MET A 196 -2.17 -12.11 -13.90
N LEU A 197 -0.85 -12.02 -13.77
CA LEU A 197 -0.09 -10.78 -13.99
C LEU A 197 -0.26 -10.28 -15.43
N ASP A 198 -0.13 -11.16 -16.44
CA ASP A 198 -0.33 -10.80 -17.85
C ASP A 198 -1.73 -10.23 -18.11
N LEU A 199 -2.77 -10.84 -17.52
CA LEU A 199 -4.15 -10.35 -17.62
C LEU A 199 -4.31 -9.01 -16.91
N ALA A 200 -3.75 -8.85 -15.71
CA ALA A 200 -3.80 -7.60 -14.97
C ALA A 200 -3.10 -6.45 -15.71
N TRP A 201 -1.94 -6.71 -16.35
CA TRP A 201 -1.27 -5.72 -17.20
C TRP A 201 -2.10 -5.33 -18.42
N LYS A 202 -2.80 -6.28 -19.05
CA LYS A 202 -3.72 -5.98 -20.16
C LYS A 202 -4.88 -5.10 -19.69
N ASP A 203 -5.50 -5.43 -18.56
CA ASP A 203 -6.59 -4.67 -17.97
C ASP A 203 -6.15 -3.24 -17.57
N LEU A 204 -4.94 -3.11 -17.00
CA LEU A 204 -4.34 -1.83 -16.65
C LEU A 204 -4.12 -0.96 -17.90
N ASN A 205 -3.55 -1.53 -18.95
CA ASN A 205 -3.28 -0.84 -20.22
C ASN A 205 -4.58 -0.40 -20.90
N GLU A 206 -5.57 -1.30 -21.00
CA GLU A 206 -6.88 -1.01 -21.58
C GLU A 206 -7.58 0.11 -20.80
N GLY A 207 -7.68 -0.01 -19.48
CA GLY A 207 -8.28 1.01 -18.63
C GLY A 207 -7.60 2.38 -18.74
N SER A 208 -6.28 2.39 -18.96
CA SER A 208 -5.50 3.63 -19.05
C SER A 208 -5.72 4.37 -20.37
N LEU A 209 -6.21 3.67 -21.40
CA LEU A 209 -6.49 4.21 -22.73
C LEU A 209 -8.00 4.34 -22.99
N ASN A 210 -8.84 3.71 -22.18
CA ASN A 210 -10.29 3.73 -22.33
C ASN A 210 -10.88 5.09 -21.94
N THR A 211 -10.90 6.00 -22.91
CA THR A 211 -11.44 7.36 -22.79
C THR A 211 -12.97 7.41 -22.84
N ILE A 212 -13.62 6.35 -23.33
CA ILE A 212 -15.09 6.29 -23.43
C ILE A 212 -15.70 6.01 -22.05
N ASN A 213 -15.23 4.96 -21.37
CA ASN A 213 -15.75 4.57 -20.05
C ASN A 213 -15.21 5.45 -18.91
N ASN A 214 -14.13 6.20 -19.15
CA ASN A 214 -13.52 7.10 -18.17
C ASN A 214 -13.48 8.56 -18.65
N ALA A 215 -14.42 8.99 -19.49
CA ALA A 215 -14.42 10.34 -20.07
C ALA A 215 -14.42 11.45 -19.00
N SER A 216 -15.02 11.19 -17.83
CA SER A 216 -15.06 12.10 -16.69
C SER A 216 -13.78 12.09 -15.84
N ILE A 217 -12.86 11.14 -16.04
CA ILE A 217 -11.66 10.97 -15.23
C ILE A 217 -10.42 11.41 -16.02
N PRO A 218 -9.78 12.52 -15.62
CA PRO A 218 -8.59 13.03 -16.30
C PRO A 218 -7.46 12.00 -16.37
N MET A 219 -6.73 12.01 -17.48
CA MET A 219 -5.61 11.09 -17.70
C MET A 219 -4.55 11.20 -16.58
N ASP A 220 -4.34 12.40 -16.04
CA ASP A 220 -3.41 12.65 -14.94
C ASP A 220 -3.75 11.86 -13.66
N LEU A 221 -5.02 11.56 -13.44
CA LEU A 221 -5.49 10.73 -12.34
C LEU A 221 -5.34 9.25 -12.66
N ARG A 222 -5.73 8.83 -13.88
CA ARG A 222 -5.63 7.43 -14.32
C ARG A 222 -4.19 6.92 -14.33
N ILE A 223 -3.23 7.76 -14.76
CA ILE A 223 -1.81 7.39 -14.81
C ILE A 223 -1.21 7.17 -13.41
N ARG A 224 -1.84 7.65 -12.32
CA ARG A 224 -1.33 7.41 -10.95
C ARG A 224 -1.30 5.91 -10.64
N ALA A 225 -2.40 5.21 -10.88
CA ALA A 225 -2.49 3.78 -10.65
C ALA A 225 -1.61 2.96 -11.62
N VAL A 226 -1.40 3.44 -12.86
CA VAL A 226 -0.43 2.84 -13.78
C VAL A 226 1.00 2.97 -13.25
N ASN A 227 1.36 4.14 -12.72
CA ASN A 227 2.69 4.38 -12.17
C ASN A 227 2.94 3.60 -10.88
N LEU A 228 1.91 3.39 -10.06
CA LEU A 228 2.00 2.48 -8.92
C LEU A 228 2.29 1.04 -9.37
N ALA A 229 1.60 0.52 -10.38
CA ALA A 229 1.88 -0.82 -10.93
C ALA A 229 3.31 -0.94 -11.49
N ARG A 230 3.81 0.12 -12.14
CA ARG A 230 5.21 0.18 -12.60
C ARG A 230 6.19 0.20 -11.43
N MET A 231 5.84 0.89 -10.35
CA MET A 231 6.68 0.99 -9.15
C MET A 231 6.91 -0.39 -8.51
N ILE A 232 5.85 -1.14 -8.19
CA ILE A 232 6.01 -2.49 -7.61
C ILE A 232 6.79 -3.39 -8.56
N TYR A 233 6.51 -3.33 -9.86
CA TYR A 233 7.25 -4.14 -10.83
C TYR A 233 8.76 -3.87 -10.80
N VAL A 234 9.17 -2.61 -10.60
CA VAL A 234 10.59 -2.27 -10.49
C VAL A 234 11.17 -2.71 -9.14
N ILE A 235 10.45 -2.47 -8.05
CA ILE A 235 10.93 -2.74 -6.69
C ILE A 235 10.99 -4.25 -6.41
N TYR A 236 10.06 -5.05 -6.96
CA TYR A 236 9.90 -6.48 -6.71
C TYR A 236 10.31 -7.35 -7.90
N LYS A 237 10.99 -6.81 -8.92
CA LYS A 237 11.32 -7.58 -10.13
C LYS A 237 12.17 -8.83 -9.84
N HIS A 238 13.03 -8.75 -8.84
CA HIS A 238 14.08 -9.72 -8.57
C HIS A 238 14.17 -10.09 -7.09
N GLU A 239 13.87 -9.14 -6.21
CA GLU A 239 13.93 -9.26 -4.75
C GLU A 239 12.92 -8.27 -4.15
N ASP A 240 12.59 -8.42 -2.88
CA ASP A 240 11.90 -7.35 -2.14
C ASP A 240 12.91 -6.23 -1.85
N ALA A 241 13.06 -5.31 -2.82
CA ALA A 241 13.95 -4.17 -2.68
C ALA A 241 13.35 -3.04 -1.83
N PHE A 242 12.11 -3.17 -1.34
CA PHE A 242 11.54 -2.23 -0.39
C PHE A 242 12.17 -2.47 0.99
N THR A 243 12.12 -3.72 1.46
CA THR A 243 12.76 -4.14 2.70
C THR A 243 14.28 -4.22 2.55
N HIS A 244 14.76 -4.80 1.44
CA HIS A 244 16.19 -5.02 1.17
C HIS A 244 16.78 -3.96 0.23
N SER A 245 16.55 -2.69 0.55
CA SER A 245 16.89 -1.52 -0.30
C SER A 245 18.37 -1.30 -0.64
N SER A 246 19.28 -2.13 -0.12
CA SER A 246 20.73 -1.97 -0.20
C SER A 246 21.31 -1.98 -1.62
N GLN A 247 20.58 -2.54 -2.60
CA GLN A 247 21.01 -2.67 -3.99
C GLN A 247 20.11 -1.86 -4.93
N LYS A 248 18.98 -2.44 -5.36
CA LYS A 248 18.28 -1.89 -6.52
C LYS A 248 17.60 -0.54 -6.29
N LEU A 249 16.96 -0.38 -5.13
CA LEU A 249 16.31 0.87 -4.78
C LEU A 249 17.34 1.99 -4.57
N LYS A 250 18.48 1.67 -3.94
CA LYS A 250 19.60 2.60 -3.79
C LYS A 250 20.15 3.06 -5.15
N GLU A 251 20.37 2.17 -6.11
CA GLU A 251 20.79 2.54 -7.48
C GLU A 251 19.80 3.52 -8.13
N CYS A 252 18.50 3.28 -8.01
CA CYS A 252 17.48 4.19 -8.52
C CYS A 252 17.52 5.56 -7.84
N ILE A 253 17.69 5.61 -6.52
CA ILE A 253 17.84 6.88 -5.76
C ILE A 253 19.11 7.63 -6.19
N ASP A 254 20.22 6.93 -6.35
CA ASP A 254 21.50 7.51 -6.78
C ASP A 254 21.41 8.09 -8.20
N LEU A 255 20.67 7.43 -9.10
CA LEU A 255 20.33 7.98 -10.42
C LEU A 255 19.55 9.31 -10.30
N PHE A 256 18.57 9.41 -9.40
CA PHE A 256 17.85 10.66 -9.17
C PHE A 256 18.77 11.79 -8.66
N HIS A 257 19.71 11.47 -7.75
CA HIS A 257 20.69 12.43 -7.23
C HIS A 257 21.74 12.85 -8.26
N GLY A 258 22.12 11.95 -9.18
CA GLY A 258 23.09 12.24 -10.24
C GLY A 258 22.54 13.13 -11.35
N TYR A 259 21.23 13.05 -11.64
CA TYR A 259 20.60 13.80 -12.74
C TYR A 259 20.12 15.21 -12.37
N ILE A 260 19.79 15.44 -11.10
CA ILE A 260 19.39 16.75 -10.61
C ILE A 260 20.41 17.11 -9.54
N GLY A 261 21.25 18.12 -9.79
CA GLY A 261 22.27 18.61 -8.84
C GLY A 261 21.67 19.24 -7.57
N ILE A 262 20.78 18.52 -6.88
CA ILE A 262 20.17 18.88 -5.62
C ILE A 262 21.08 18.35 -4.52
N LYS A 263 21.86 19.25 -3.92
CA LYS A 263 22.34 19.04 -2.56
C LYS A 263 21.13 18.98 -1.63
N VAL A 264 20.68 17.77 -1.32
CA VAL A 264 19.75 17.56 -0.19
C VAL A 264 20.49 17.99 1.09
N MET A 265 19.81 18.79 1.89
CA MET A 265 20.32 19.47 3.08
C MET A 265 21.07 18.52 4.03
N GLY A 266 22.33 18.85 4.29
CA GLY A 266 22.88 18.91 5.66
C GLY A 266 23.12 17.61 6.46
N LEU A 267 23.03 16.42 5.87
CA LEU A 267 23.53 15.20 6.52
C LEU A 267 24.87 14.81 5.89
N ASP A 268 25.94 15.23 6.56
CA ASP A 268 27.33 14.85 6.25
C ASP A 268 27.51 13.36 6.62
N LEU A 269 27.11 12.45 5.73
CA LEU A 269 27.54 11.05 5.80
C LEU A 269 28.97 10.97 5.30
N ARG A 270 29.91 11.41 6.15
CA ARG A 270 31.31 11.03 6.00
C ARG A 270 31.44 9.54 6.29
N VAL A 271 31.46 8.74 5.23
CA VAL A 271 32.16 7.45 5.29
C VAL A 271 33.65 7.79 5.25
N SER A 272 34.29 7.93 6.42
CA SER A 272 35.74 7.93 6.48
C SER A 272 36.21 6.50 6.23
N SER A 273 36.81 6.26 5.08
CA SER A 273 37.62 5.08 4.83
C SER A 273 39.01 5.28 5.44
N ALA A 274 39.26 4.62 6.57
CA ALA A 274 40.54 4.03 6.99
C ALA A 274 40.26 3.09 8.17
#